data_AF-C7ZQY0-F1
#
_entry.id   AF-C7ZQY0-F1
#
_cell.length_a   1.000
_cell.length_b   1.000
_cell.length_c   1.000
_cell.angle_alpha   90.00
_cell.angle_beta   90.00
_cell.angle_gamma   90.00
#
_symmetry.space_group_name_H-M   'P 1'
#
loop_
_entity.id
_entity.type
_entity.pdbx_description
1 polymer ?
#
loop_
_entity_poly.entity_id
_entity_poly.type
_entity_poly.pdbx_seq_one_letter_code
_entity_poly.pdbx_strand_id
1 'polypeptide(L)'
;MGGFWDFLHSHSESPYKQLWLLDGGFRDDTFVYYGSWSEDGSIIFRITTNTATINKALAHITPIKANYVLLKVQLPTPNGAYTALEQKAPERMLPPDDFKEVLGDKNFITAGPWGGFQGSSIRTFVERNEDKILIEKREYNTMRVYTIVWAPNGEKCRLQDMDRFIWKVLGGELNIDSWSKFLRTAVSITVGGS
;
A
#
# COMPACT_ATOMS: atom_id res chain seq x y z
N MET A 1 -34.96 -21.18 -21.03
CA MET A 1 -33.56 -21.13 -21.50
C MET A 1 -33.09 -19.68 -21.44
N GLY A 2 -32.58 -19.25 -20.29
CA GLY A 2 -31.88 -17.97 -20.11
C GLY A 2 -30.47 -18.34 -19.68
N GLY A 3 -29.54 -18.32 -20.63
CA GLY A 3 -28.24 -18.95 -20.51
C GLY A 3 -27.18 -17.98 -20.05
N PHE A 4 -26.31 -18.45 -19.14
CA PHE A 4 -24.88 -18.15 -18.92
C PHE A 4 -24.41 -16.68 -18.81
N TRP A 5 -24.97 -15.76 -19.59
CA TRP A 5 -24.71 -14.33 -19.60
C TRP A 5 -25.31 -13.60 -18.39
N ASP A 6 -26.48 -14.00 -17.91
CA ASP A 6 -27.08 -13.41 -16.70
C ASP A 6 -26.31 -13.76 -15.41
N PHE A 7 -25.51 -14.83 -15.44
CA PHE A 7 -24.68 -15.26 -14.30
C PHE A 7 -23.35 -14.46 -14.21
N LEU A 8 -22.90 -13.87 -15.33
CA LEU A 8 -21.67 -13.07 -15.37
C LEU A 8 -21.89 -11.61 -14.92
N HIS A 9 -23.12 -11.18 -14.65
CA HIS A 9 -23.44 -9.80 -14.22
C HIS A 9 -23.96 -9.69 -12.79
N SER A 10 -23.97 -10.78 -12.02
CA SER A 10 -24.45 -10.76 -10.62
C SER A 10 -23.35 -10.85 -9.55
N HIS A 11 -22.08 -10.77 -9.91
CA HIS A 11 -21.02 -10.59 -8.90
C HIS A 11 -20.79 -9.09 -8.73
N SER A 12 -21.49 -8.48 -7.78
CA SER A 12 -21.07 -7.19 -7.22
C SER A 12 -19.77 -7.43 -6.46
N GLU A 13 -18.67 -7.66 -7.18
CA GLU A 13 -17.36 -7.69 -6.58
C GLU A 13 -17.12 -6.32 -5.96
N SER A 14 -16.86 -6.31 -4.65
CA SER A 14 -16.51 -5.09 -3.93
C SER A 14 -15.51 -4.27 -4.76
N PRO A 15 -15.67 -2.95 -4.89
CA PRO A 15 -14.78 -2.11 -5.68
C PRO A 15 -13.29 -2.34 -5.39
N TYR A 16 -12.95 -2.77 -4.18
CA TYR A 16 -11.59 -3.18 -3.80
C TYR A 16 -11.10 -4.40 -4.56
N LYS A 17 -11.94 -5.43 -4.79
CA LYS A 17 -11.57 -6.61 -5.58
C LYS A 17 -11.18 -6.24 -7.01
N GLN A 18 -11.91 -5.32 -7.64
CA GLN A 18 -11.59 -4.83 -8.98
C GLN A 18 -10.24 -4.11 -9.04
N LEU A 19 -9.88 -3.38 -7.97
CA LEU A 19 -8.61 -2.68 -7.87
C LEU A 19 -7.42 -3.65 -7.94
N TRP A 20 -7.56 -4.85 -7.37
CA TRP A 20 -6.50 -5.87 -7.33
C TRP A 20 -6.51 -6.87 -8.50
N LEU A 21 -7.66 -7.03 -9.19
CA LEU A 21 -7.82 -7.97 -10.31
C LEU A 21 -7.01 -7.57 -11.55
N LEU A 22 -6.67 -6.28 -11.66
CA LEU A 22 -5.84 -5.76 -12.75
C LEU A 22 -4.33 -5.98 -12.53
N ASP A 23 -3.92 -6.49 -11.36
CA ASP A 23 -2.51 -6.62 -10.97
C ASP A 23 -2.14 -8.08 -10.73
N GLY A 24 -2.07 -8.86 -11.82
CA GLY A 24 -1.96 -10.33 -11.93
C GLY A 24 -0.82 -11.07 -11.18
N GLY A 25 -0.26 -10.49 -10.13
CA GLY A 25 0.64 -11.12 -9.17
C GLY A 25 0.58 -10.53 -7.76
N PHE A 26 -0.16 -9.43 -7.51
CA PHE A 26 -0.15 -8.72 -6.20
C PHE A 26 -0.48 -9.65 -5.02
N ARG A 27 -1.42 -10.58 -5.20
CA ARG A 27 -1.80 -11.52 -4.14
C ARG A 27 -0.63 -12.41 -3.71
N ASP A 28 0.17 -12.84 -4.66
CA ASP A 28 1.20 -13.87 -4.51
C ASP A 28 2.59 -13.25 -4.33
N ASP A 29 2.73 -11.96 -4.62
CA ASP A 29 3.90 -11.17 -4.31
C ASP A 29 4.24 -11.23 -2.82
N THR A 30 5.52 -11.39 -2.53
CA THR A 30 6.06 -11.29 -1.17
C THR A 30 6.39 -9.84 -0.88
N PHE A 31 5.83 -9.31 0.20
CA PHE A 31 6.02 -7.96 0.69
C PHE A 31 6.84 -7.94 1.97
N VAL A 32 7.58 -6.85 2.16
CA VAL A 32 8.38 -6.57 3.36
C VAL A 32 8.12 -5.14 3.82
N TYR A 33 8.12 -4.92 5.14
CA TYR A 33 8.16 -3.57 5.70
C TYR A 33 9.51 -2.94 5.44
N TYR A 34 9.51 -1.68 5.00
CA TYR A 34 10.72 -0.94 4.63
C TYR A 34 10.95 0.31 5.49
N GLY A 35 9.92 0.82 6.16
CA GLY A 35 10.05 1.99 6.99
C GLY A 35 8.72 2.58 7.42
N SER A 36 8.78 3.57 8.29
CA SER A 36 7.62 4.31 8.76
C SER A 36 7.90 5.79 8.93
N TRP A 37 6.85 6.61 8.85
CA TRP A 37 6.91 8.06 9.00
C TRP A 37 5.67 8.57 9.72
N SER A 38 5.83 9.65 10.48
CA SER A 38 4.70 10.48 10.92
C SER A 38 4.45 11.58 9.89
N GLU A 39 3.24 11.64 9.34
CA GLU A 39 2.84 12.61 8.32
C GLU A 39 1.32 12.85 8.46
N ASP A 40 0.87 14.10 8.40
CA ASP A 40 -0.56 14.47 8.50
C ASP A 40 -1.27 13.82 9.71
N GLY A 41 -0.67 13.91 10.90
CA GLY A 41 -1.22 13.30 12.12
C GLY A 41 -1.51 11.80 12.03
N SER A 42 -0.82 11.11 11.10
CA SER A 42 -0.97 9.70 10.79
C SER A 42 0.40 9.02 10.82
N ILE A 43 0.40 7.71 10.95
CA ILE A 43 1.60 6.88 10.81
C ILE A 43 1.53 6.14 9.49
N ILE A 44 2.51 6.35 8.62
CA ILE A 44 2.58 5.72 7.31
C ILE A 44 3.65 4.64 7.33
N PHE A 45 3.27 3.40 7.06
CA PHE A 45 4.20 2.30 6.83
C PHE A 45 4.44 2.14 5.32
N ARG A 46 5.71 2.08 4.91
CA ARG A 46 6.09 1.67 3.55
C ARG A 46 6.31 0.17 3.55
N ILE A 47 5.56 -0.50 2.70
CA ILE A 47 5.64 -1.92 2.43
C ILE A 47 5.99 -2.07 0.95
N THR A 48 6.97 -2.88 0.61
CA THR A 48 7.45 -3.05 -0.77
C THR A 48 7.55 -4.52 -1.12
N THR A 49 7.40 -4.88 -2.39
CA THR A 49 7.72 -6.25 -2.80
C THR A 49 9.19 -6.53 -2.50
N ASN A 50 9.50 -7.73 -2.01
CA ASN A 50 10.87 -8.18 -1.72
C ASN A 50 11.73 -8.15 -2.99
N THR A 51 11.09 -8.40 -4.13
CA THR A 51 11.69 -8.27 -5.46
C THR A 51 11.92 -6.82 -5.88
N ALA A 52 11.47 -5.77 -5.19
CA ALA A 52 11.66 -4.38 -5.63
C ALA A 52 13.14 -4.01 -5.82
N THR A 53 14.06 -4.57 -5.01
CA THR A 53 15.51 -4.38 -5.19
C THR A 53 16.05 -5.12 -6.42
N ILE A 54 15.52 -6.31 -6.74
CA ILE A 54 15.91 -7.13 -7.91
C ILE A 54 15.26 -6.60 -9.19
N ASN A 55 13.98 -6.22 -9.13
CA ASN A 55 13.22 -5.58 -10.18
C ASN A 55 13.83 -4.23 -10.54
N LYS A 56 14.44 -3.47 -9.61
CA LYS A 56 15.22 -2.27 -9.97
C LYS A 56 16.38 -2.59 -10.92
N ALA A 57 17.07 -3.72 -10.72
CA ALA A 57 18.17 -4.14 -11.59
C ALA A 57 17.69 -4.69 -12.96
N LEU A 58 16.45 -5.20 -13.02
CA LEU A 58 15.88 -5.84 -14.22
C LEU A 58 14.74 -5.03 -14.88
N ALA A 59 14.38 -3.85 -14.36
CA ALA A 59 13.25 -3.04 -14.81
C ALA A 59 13.40 -2.56 -16.27
N HIS A 60 14.63 -2.49 -16.77
CA HIS A 60 14.91 -2.11 -18.16
C HIS A 60 14.66 -3.24 -19.16
N ILE A 61 14.54 -4.49 -18.69
CA ILE A 61 14.42 -5.69 -19.54
C ILE A 61 13.22 -6.57 -19.18
N THR A 62 12.46 -6.22 -18.14
CA THR A 62 11.24 -6.93 -17.76
C THR A 62 10.08 -5.93 -17.61
N PRO A 63 8.87 -6.25 -18.13
CA PRO A 63 7.69 -5.40 -17.96
C PRO A 63 7.10 -5.44 -16.54
N ILE A 64 7.86 -5.95 -15.55
CA ILE A 64 7.40 -6.20 -14.19
C ILE A 64 7.55 -4.91 -13.38
N LYS A 65 6.42 -4.31 -12.98
CA LYS A 65 6.40 -3.15 -12.10
C LYS A 65 6.54 -3.58 -10.63
N ALA A 66 7.34 -2.86 -9.86
CA ALA A 66 7.40 -3.06 -8.41
C ALA A 66 6.13 -2.52 -7.74
N ASN A 67 5.58 -3.25 -6.76
CA ASN A 67 4.44 -2.80 -5.97
C ASN A 67 4.94 -2.16 -4.67
N TYR A 68 4.52 -0.93 -4.42
CA TYR A 68 4.71 -0.19 -3.18
C TYR A 68 3.36 0.02 -2.53
N VAL A 69 3.25 -0.34 -1.26
CA VAL A 69 2.07 -0.08 -0.45
C VAL A 69 2.45 0.94 0.63
N LEU A 70 1.76 2.06 0.64
CA LEU A 70 1.83 3.07 1.69
C LEU A 70 0.60 2.91 2.57
N LEU A 71 0.76 2.21 3.69
CA LEU A 71 -0.30 2.01 4.66
C LEU A 71 -0.32 3.20 5.63
N LYS A 72 -1.21 4.16 5.38
CA LYS A 72 -1.48 5.31 6.23
C LYS A 72 -2.50 4.94 7.30
N VAL A 73 -2.03 4.71 8.53
CA VAL A 73 -2.87 4.51 9.70
C VAL A 73 -3.18 5.88 10.29
N GLN A 74 -4.44 6.32 10.25
CA GLN A 74 -4.89 7.62 10.78
C GLN A 74 -4.99 7.60 12.31
N LEU A 75 -3.83 7.42 12.94
CA LEU A 75 -3.62 7.57 14.37
C LEU A 75 -2.37 8.43 14.57
N PRO A 76 -2.36 9.32 15.58
CA PRO A 76 -1.29 10.30 15.73
C PRO A 76 -0.01 9.71 16.34
N THR A 77 -0.07 8.51 16.93
CA THR A 77 1.07 7.91 17.64
C THR A 77 1.48 6.57 17.01
N PRO A 78 2.80 6.29 16.92
CA PRO A 78 3.28 4.99 16.46
C PRO A 78 2.76 3.81 17.26
N ASN A 79 2.73 3.92 18.59
CA ASN A 79 2.17 2.88 19.46
C ASN A 79 0.69 2.65 19.16
N GLY A 80 -0.10 3.71 19.00
CA GLY A 80 -1.51 3.57 18.65
C GLY A 80 -1.70 2.88 17.30
N ALA A 81 -0.93 3.27 16.29
CA ALA A 81 -0.96 2.64 14.97
C ALA A 81 -0.57 1.16 15.01
N TYR A 82 0.48 0.81 15.75
CA TYR A 82 0.92 -0.57 15.91
C TYR A 82 -0.13 -1.42 16.64
N THR A 83 -0.62 -0.96 17.79
CA THR A 83 -1.64 -1.67 18.57
C THR A 83 -2.92 -1.88 17.74
N ALA A 84 -3.31 -0.90 16.92
CA ALA A 84 -4.44 -1.07 16.01
C ALA A 84 -4.16 -2.18 14.99
N LEU A 85 -2.96 -2.24 14.41
CA LEU A 85 -2.56 -3.31 13.49
C LEU A 85 -2.54 -4.68 14.18
N GLU A 86 -1.98 -4.81 15.38
CA GLU A 86 -2.02 -6.07 16.17
C GLU A 86 -3.45 -6.61 16.33
N GLN A 87 -4.41 -5.72 16.54
CA GLN A 87 -5.81 -6.11 16.78
C GLN A 87 -6.60 -6.46 15.51
N LYS A 88 -6.19 -5.95 14.33
CA LYS A 88 -7.04 -5.94 13.12
C LYS A 88 -6.38 -6.51 11.87
N ALA A 89 -5.05 -6.51 11.80
CA ALA A 89 -4.31 -7.11 10.70
C ALA A 89 -4.18 -8.62 10.91
N PRO A 90 -4.09 -9.41 9.82
CA PRO A 90 -3.63 -10.79 9.92
C PRO A 90 -2.26 -10.84 10.58
N GLU A 91 -2.02 -11.86 11.42
CA GLU A 91 -0.76 -12.03 12.18
C GLU A 91 0.49 -11.93 11.28
N ARG A 92 0.43 -12.52 10.07
CA ARG A 92 1.52 -12.48 9.09
C ARG A 92 1.82 -11.07 8.56
N MET A 93 0.90 -10.13 8.65
CA MET A 93 1.06 -8.76 8.19
C MET A 93 1.61 -7.85 9.30
N LEU A 94 1.75 -8.32 10.53
CA LEU A 94 2.26 -7.46 11.61
C LEU A 94 3.71 -7.05 11.31
N PRO A 95 4.07 -5.77 11.52
CA PRO A 95 5.47 -5.40 11.53
C PRO A 95 6.21 -6.22 12.61
N PRO A 96 7.49 -6.54 12.42
CA PRO A 96 8.30 -7.18 13.47
C PRO A 96 8.28 -6.41 14.79
N ASP A 97 8.44 -7.08 15.93
CA ASP A 97 8.37 -6.41 17.25
C ASP A 97 9.50 -5.38 17.47
N ASP A 98 10.69 -5.61 16.91
CA ASP A 98 11.80 -4.66 16.91
C ASP A 98 11.49 -3.39 16.08
N PHE A 99 10.51 -3.46 15.18
CA PHE A 99 9.98 -2.31 14.46
C PHE A 99 9.28 -1.31 15.41
N LYS A 100 8.78 -1.75 16.57
CA LYS A 100 8.17 -0.88 17.60
C LYS A 100 9.14 0.17 18.12
N GLU A 101 10.38 -0.24 18.35
CA GLU A 101 11.38 0.59 19.02
C GLU A 101 11.98 1.65 18.09
N VAL A 102 11.88 1.42 16.78
CA VAL A 102 12.51 2.28 15.76
C VAL A 102 11.51 3.16 15.00
N LEU A 103 10.22 2.99 15.25
CA LEU A 103 9.14 3.87 14.77
C LEU A 103 9.33 5.36 15.13
N GLY A 104 10.23 5.66 16.08
CA GLY A 104 10.57 7.03 16.51
C GLY A 104 11.85 7.61 15.93
N ASP A 105 12.69 6.83 15.25
CA ASP A 105 13.97 7.31 14.75
C ASP A 105 13.82 7.79 13.29
N LYS A 106 14.07 9.08 13.08
CA LYS A 106 14.13 9.66 11.73
C LYS A 106 15.38 9.12 11.08
N ASN A 107 15.29 7.94 10.49
CA ASN A 107 16.01 7.48 9.31
C ASN A 107 15.85 5.96 9.26
N PHE A 108 15.03 5.52 8.30
CA PHE A 108 15.37 4.37 7.47
C PHE A 108 15.88 3.11 8.21
N ILE A 109 15.00 2.13 8.41
CA ILE A 109 15.45 0.75 8.61
C ILE A 109 15.22 -0.03 7.33
N THR A 110 16.33 -0.32 6.63
CA THR A 110 16.42 -1.50 5.78
C THR A 110 16.22 -2.71 6.66
N ALA A 111 14.98 -3.16 6.72
CA ALA A 111 14.70 -4.52 7.06
C ALA A 111 15.45 -5.36 6.00
N GLY A 112 16.39 -6.22 6.43
CA GLY A 112 16.83 -7.33 5.59
C GLY A 112 15.63 -8.18 5.16
N PRO A 113 15.80 -9.30 4.45
CA PRO A 113 14.70 -10.20 4.14
C PRO A 113 14.19 -10.89 5.43
N TRP A 114 13.54 -10.14 6.31
CA TRP A 114 12.69 -10.64 7.38
C TRP A 114 11.48 -11.29 6.73
N GLY A 115 10.94 -12.33 7.37
CA GLY A 115 9.88 -13.18 6.86
C GLY A 115 8.78 -12.36 6.19
N GLY A 116 8.91 -12.17 4.87
CA GLY A 116 7.98 -11.37 4.12
C GLY A 116 6.61 -12.03 4.15
N PHE A 117 5.58 -11.26 3.87
CA PHE A 117 4.23 -11.75 3.84
C PHE A 117 3.63 -11.62 2.45
N GLN A 118 2.72 -12.52 2.12
CA GLN A 118 2.05 -12.47 0.83
C GLN A 118 1.07 -11.30 0.79
N GLY A 119 0.90 -10.68 -0.38
CA GLY A 119 -0.10 -9.63 -0.60
C GLY A 119 -1.53 -10.09 -0.33
N SER A 120 -1.79 -11.40 -0.31
CA SER A 120 -3.03 -11.99 0.22
C SER A 120 -3.35 -11.54 1.66
N SER A 121 -2.34 -11.27 2.49
CA SER A 121 -2.53 -10.73 3.85
C SER A 121 -3.00 -9.28 3.83
N ILE A 122 -2.48 -8.45 2.90
CA ILE A 122 -2.95 -7.07 2.67
C ILE A 122 -4.40 -7.08 2.20
N ARG A 123 -4.73 -7.96 1.24
CA ARG A 123 -6.11 -8.11 0.75
C ARG A 123 -7.06 -8.50 1.89
N THR A 124 -6.68 -9.49 2.69
CA THR A 124 -7.48 -9.92 3.85
C THR A 124 -7.69 -8.78 4.85
N PHE A 125 -6.65 -7.98 5.12
CA PHE A 125 -6.76 -6.80 5.97
C PHE A 125 -7.74 -5.76 5.40
N VAL A 126 -7.64 -5.47 4.10
CA VAL A 126 -8.52 -4.54 3.40
C VAL A 126 -9.97 -5.01 3.43
N GLU A 127 -10.22 -6.28 3.10
CA GLU A 127 -11.56 -6.88 3.10
C GLU A 127 -12.21 -6.85 4.48
N ARG A 128 -11.42 -7.05 5.56
CA ARG A 128 -11.93 -7.02 6.95
C ARG A 128 -12.26 -5.62 7.46
N ASN A 129 -11.78 -4.57 6.80
CA ASN A 129 -11.91 -3.18 7.25
C ASN A 129 -12.42 -2.28 6.12
N GLU A 130 -13.18 -2.83 5.16
CA GLU A 130 -13.53 -2.16 3.91
C GLU A 130 -14.32 -0.84 4.11
N ASP A 131 -15.07 -0.76 5.21
CA ASP A 131 -15.89 0.39 5.64
C ASP A 131 -15.04 1.54 6.20
N LYS A 132 -13.79 1.25 6.57
CA LYS A 132 -12.84 2.18 7.22
C LYS A 132 -11.58 2.41 6.39
N ILE A 133 -11.61 1.97 5.14
CA ILE A 133 -10.47 2.05 4.23
C ILE A 133 -10.82 2.93 3.04
N LEU A 134 -9.78 3.60 2.54
CA LEU A 134 -9.74 4.19 1.22
C LEU A 134 -8.44 3.74 0.57
N ILE A 135 -8.51 3.34 -0.69
CA ILE A 135 -7.33 2.95 -1.46
C ILE A 135 -7.22 3.84 -2.67
N GLU A 136 -6.04 4.42 -2.84
CA GLU A 136 -5.65 5.06 -4.09
C GLU A 136 -4.52 4.27 -4.72
N LYS A 137 -4.75 3.74 -5.91
CA LYS A 137 -3.71 3.16 -6.75
C LYS A 137 -3.18 4.23 -7.69
N ARG A 138 -1.87 4.35 -7.79
CA ARG A 138 -1.16 5.14 -8.81
C ARG A 138 -0.19 4.29 -9.57
N GLU A 139 -0.22 4.41 -10.88
CA GLU A 139 0.70 3.71 -11.75
C GLU A 139 1.68 4.70 -12.40
N TYR A 140 2.97 4.37 -12.26
CA TYR A 140 4.09 5.01 -12.93
C TYR A 140 4.74 3.99 -13.89
N ASN A 141 5.72 4.44 -14.67
CA ASN A 141 6.35 3.60 -15.71
C ASN A 141 6.84 2.25 -15.16
N THR A 142 7.57 2.26 -14.04
CA THR A 142 8.19 1.06 -13.44
C THR A 142 7.59 0.65 -12.09
N MET A 143 6.59 1.38 -11.59
CA MET A 143 6.09 1.23 -10.22
C MET A 143 4.58 1.36 -10.14
N ARG A 144 3.98 0.59 -9.24
CA ARG A 144 2.60 0.77 -8.77
C ARG A 144 2.64 1.15 -7.31
N VAL A 145 1.98 2.25 -6.95
CA VAL A 145 1.90 2.76 -5.59
C VAL A 145 0.45 2.65 -5.12
N TYR A 146 0.21 1.86 -4.08
CA TYR A 146 -1.08 1.73 -3.42
C TYR A 146 -1.02 2.50 -2.11
N THR A 147 -1.70 3.63 -2.05
CA THR A 147 -1.94 4.34 -0.80
C THR A 147 -3.18 3.72 -0.16
N ILE A 148 -2.98 2.94 0.90
CA ILE A 148 -4.07 2.38 1.72
C ILE A 148 -4.21 3.27 2.94
N VAL A 149 -5.26 4.09 2.96
CA VAL A 149 -5.64 4.88 4.12
C VAL A 149 -6.58 4.05 4.96
N TRP A 150 -6.27 3.92 6.25
CA TRP A 150 -7.11 3.23 7.22
C TRP A 150 -7.39 4.13 8.42
N ALA A 151 -8.68 4.31 8.72
CA ALA A 151 -9.15 5.08 9.85
C ALA A 151 -9.74 4.15 10.93
N PRO A 152 -8.91 3.58 11.81
CA PRO A 152 -9.37 2.57 12.79
C PRO A 152 -10.47 3.10 13.72
N ASN A 153 -10.42 4.39 14.05
CA ASN A 153 -11.37 5.08 14.93
C ASN A 153 -12.71 5.40 14.25
N GLY A 154 -12.89 5.08 12.98
CA GLY A 154 -14.10 5.42 12.22
C GLY A 154 -14.18 6.88 11.77
N GLU A 155 -13.08 7.64 11.90
CA GLU A 155 -12.96 8.93 11.24
C GLU A 155 -12.97 8.77 9.72
N LYS A 156 -13.26 9.87 9.01
CA LYS A 156 -13.20 9.88 7.56
C LYS A 156 -11.77 9.64 7.06
N CYS A 157 -11.62 8.80 6.04
CA CYS A 157 -10.33 8.59 5.38
C CYS A 157 -9.87 9.86 4.62
N ARG A 158 -8.60 10.24 4.77
CA ARG A 158 -7.98 11.41 4.15
C ARG A 158 -6.67 11.08 3.42
N LEU A 159 -6.65 11.38 2.12
CA LEU A 159 -5.44 11.35 1.27
C LEU A 159 -4.57 12.61 1.37
N GLN A 160 -4.91 13.53 2.26
CA GLN A 160 -4.19 14.79 2.42
C GLN A 160 -2.67 14.54 2.58
N ASP A 161 -1.89 15.38 1.90
CA ASP A 161 -0.42 15.37 1.82
C ASP A 161 0.24 14.12 1.21
N MET A 162 -0.54 13.13 0.75
CA MET A 162 0.03 11.90 0.18
C MET A 162 0.81 12.14 -1.11
N ASP A 163 0.42 13.11 -1.96
CA ASP A 163 1.20 13.45 -3.16
C ASP A 163 2.63 13.86 -2.81
N ARG A 164 2.74 14.79 -1.86
CA ARG A 164 4.02 15.35 -1.41
C ARG A 164 4.83 14.28 -0.69
N PHE A 165 4.16 13.45 0.09
CA PHE A 165 4.79 12.33 0.78
C PHE A 165 5.35 11.29 -0.22
N ILE A 166 4.55 10.85 -1.20
CA ILE A 166 4.99 9.90 -2.23
C ILE A 166 6.20 10.46 -2.98
N TRP A 167 6.18 11.74 -3.36
CA TRP A 167 7.33 12.39 -4.00
C TRP A 167 8.57 12.41 -3.10
N LYS A 168 8.40 12.78 -1.82
CA LYS A 168 9.49 12.82 -0.83
C LYS A 168 10.13 11.44 -0.62
N VAL A 169 9.35 10.37 -0.58
CA VAL A 169 9.85 9.02 -0.25
C VAL A 169 10.19 8.14 -1.47
N LEU A 170 9.57 8.38 -2.63
CA LEU A 170 9.72 7.57 -3.85
C LEU A 170 10.16 8.37 -5.08
N GLY A 171 10.16 9.71 -5.05
CA GLY A 171 10.46 10.55 -6.22
C GLY A 171 11.82 10.26 -6.84
N GLY A 172 12.85 10.10 -6.01
CA GLY A 172 14.19 9.70 -6.46
C GLY A 172 14.23 8.31 -7.08
N GLU A 173 13.41 7.37 -6.60
CA GLU A 173 13.33 6.01 -7.14
C GLU A 173 12.54 5.94 -8.46
N LEU A 174 11.64 6.90 -8.68
CA LEU A 174 10.88 7.04 -9.92
C LEU A 174 11.70 7.67 -11.05
N ASN A 175 12.92 8.15 -10.78
CA ASN A 175 13.76 8.93 -11.70
C ASN A 175 12.97 10.08 -12.36
N ILE A 176 12.10 10.69 -11.58
CA ILE A 176 11.37 11.89 -11.95
C ILE A 176 12.11 13.04 -11.27
N ASP A 177 12.45 14.06 -12.05
CA ASP A 177 13.33 15.17 -11.70
C ASP A 177 12.56 16.43 -11.26
N SER A 178 11.24 16.44 -11.44
CA SER A 178 10.39 17.56 -11.04
C SER A 178 9.01 17.14 -10.55
N TRP A 179 8.51 17.89 -9.57
CA TRP A 179 7.17 17.75 -9.00
C TRP A 179 6.05 17.78 -10.06
N SER A 180 6.17 18.68 -11.06
CA SER A 180 5.16 18.81 -12.11
C SER A 180 5.11 17.58 -13.04
N LYS A 181 6.25 16.93 -13.28
CA LYS A 181 6.33 15.70 -14.06
C LYS A 181 5.79 14.53 -13.25
N PHE A 182 6.05 14.51 -11.94
CA PHE A 182 5.51 13.51 -11.02
C PHE A 182 3.99 13.46 -11.06
N LEU A 183 3.34 14.62 -10.90
CA LEU A 183 1.87 14.70 -10.94
C LEU A 183 1.28 14.28 -12.30
N ARG A 184 1.96 14.57 -13.40
CA ARG A 184 1.47 14.26 -14.76
C ARG A 184 1.73 12.83 -15.21
N THR A 185 2.66 12.12 -14.57
CA THR A 185 3.06 10.77 -14.97
C THR A 185 2.13 9.71 -14.36
N ALA A 186 1.46 10.02 -13.25
CA ALA A 186 0.61 9.09 -12.55
C ALA A 186 -0.75 8.94 -13.23
N VAL A 187 -1.16 7.70 -13.49
CA VAL A 187 -2.58 7.37 -13.66
C VAL A 187 -3.09 6.91 -12.29
N SER A 188 -4.11 7.60 -11.75
CA SER A 188 -4.68 7.25 -10.43
C SER A 188 -6.10 6.69 -10.52
N ILE A 189 -6.40 5.76 -9.63
CA ILE A 189 -7.73 5.21 -9.39
C ILE A 189 -7.95 5.17 -7.88
N THR A 190 -9.03 5.77 -7.40
CA THR A 190 -9.39 5.81 -5.98
C THR A 190 -10.67 5.02 -5.74
N VAL A 191 -10.68 4.23 -4.68
CA VAL A 191 -11.80 3.37 -4.28
C VAL A 191 -11.99 3.43 -2.76
N GLY A 192 -13.25 3.55 -2.32
CA GLY A 192 -13.60 3.58 -0.89
C GLY A 192 -13.72 4.98 -0.29
N GLY A 193 -13.70 5.02 1.05
CA GLY A 193 -13.77 6.25 1.85
C GLY A 193 -15.18 6.71 2.21
N SER A 194 -15.69 6.19 3.34
CA SER A 194 -16.72 6.86 4.14
C SER A 194 -16.15 8.12 4.79
#